data_AF-A0A1M4ED00-F1
#
_entry.id   AF-A0A1M4ED00-F1
#
_cell.length_a   1.000
_cell.length_b   1.000
_cell.length_c   1.000
_cell.angle_alpha   90.00
_cell.angle_beta   90.00
_cell.angle_gamma   90.00
#
_symmetry.space_group_name_H-M   'P 1'
#
loop_
_entity.id
_entity.type
_entity.pdbx_description
1 polymer ?
#
loop_
_entity_poly.entity_id
_entity_poly.type
_entity_poly.pdbx_seq_one_letter_code
_entity_poly.pdbx_strand_id
1 'polypeptide(L)'
;MVVGEGVGNREGKARMTIVDGIEARGTHHCETTALGVLLRHEGLDLSEPMLFGLGSGLSFVYWDGKSMPFPFLGGRVKPFELTRNLSARLGLTLTAQETTSPRKAWQNVAAPIDAGRPVGLQLDCYHLDYFTTKVHFGGHVVAMYGYDEHDAYLVDTGQQGGAVRTGLPALARARSERGPMTARNRSFTIALPGGPPSWQDRIVPAIRQCAESFLAAPIANLGHRGIEKAGKLVPGWLGRAGDPRRDLPQAAHLMERGGTGGGLFRALFRDFLDESGRLVDDPGLRTGHRLYAEAAALWTDVSTLIAKAGESGDAAPLEQAGAVLRDLSRIEREAMEVLRRL
;
A
#
# COMPACT_ATOMS: atom_id res chain seq x y z
N MET A 1 52.78 -47.88 -8.60
CA MET A 1 51.45 -48.21 -9.17
C MET A 1 50.46 -47.93 -8.05
N VAL A 2 49.85 -46.75 -7.93
CA VAL A 2 48.71 -46.19 -8.74
C VAL A 2 47.69 -47.31 -8.97
N VAL A 3 46.41 -47.27 -8.59
CA VAL A 3 45.30 -46.29 -8.56
C VAL A 3 44.21 -46.97 -7.67
N GLY A 4 43.19 -46.36 -7.06
CA GLY A 4 42.57 -45.07 -7.27
C GLY A 4 41.47 -44.81 -6.24
N GLU A 5 41.31 -43.53 -5.95
CA GLU A 5 40.27 -42.92 -5.15
C GLU A 5 38.91 -43.01 -5.84
N GLY A 6 37.87 -43.31 -5.06
CA GLY A 6 36.48 -43.02 -5.40
C GLY A 6 35.97 -41.90 -4.52
N VAL A 7 36.48 -40.67 -4.71
CA VAL A 7 35.87 -39.47 -4.12
C VAL A 7 34.61 -39.18 -4.93
N GLY A 8 33.47 -39.58 -4.39
CA GLY A 8 32.16 -39.18 -4.89
C GLY A 8 32.04 -37.66 -4.78
N ASN A 9 32.13 -36.99 -5.92
CA ASN A 9 31.84 -35.57 -6.08
C ASN A 9 30.36 -35.34 -5.74
N ARG A 10 30.04 -34.98 -4.50
CA ARG A 10 28.75 -34.37 -4.17
C ARG A 10 28.84 -32.90 -4.59
N GLU A 11 28.50 -32.64 -5.84
CA GLU A 11 28.11 -31.29 -6.25
C GLU A 11 26.93 -30.87 -5.36
N GLY A 12 27.20 -29.99 -4.41
CA GLY A 12 26.18 -29.37 -3.57
C GLY A 12 25.29 -28.51 -4.46
N LYS A 13 24.20 -29.10 -4.97
CA LYS A 13 23.18 -28.35 -5.70
C LYS A 13 22.62 -27.31 -4.74
N ALA A 14 22.84 -26.03 -5.04
CA ALA A 14 22.37 -24.92 -4.22
C ALA A 14 20.88 -25.12 -3.91
N ARG A 15 20.53 -25.12 -2.62
CA ARG A 15 19.16 -25.43 -2.19
C ARG A 15 18.27 -24.21 -2.43
N MET A 16 17.62 -24.18 -3.58
CA MET A 16 16.57 -23.23 -3.91
C MET A 16 15.23 -23.77 -3.39
N THR A 17 14.54 -22.98 -2.58
CA THR A 17 13.17 -23.25 -2.14
C THR A 17 12.25 -22.24 -2.82
N ILE A 18 11.31 -22.71 -3.65
CA ILE A 18 10.26 -21.89 -4.28
C ILE A 18 8.91 -22.51 -3.92
N VAL A 19 7.95 -21.65 -3.58
CA VAL A 19 6.56 -22.06 -3.42
C VAL A 19 5.91 -22.20 -4.80
N ASP A 20 5.30 -23.35 -5.05
CA ASP A 20 4.59 -23.63 -6.30
C ASP A 20 3.31 -22.79 -6.45
N GLY A 21 2.83 -22.62 -7.69
CA GLY A 21 1.54 -21.98 -7.96
C GLY A 21 1.48 -20.48 -7.68
N ILE A 22 2.63 -19.82 -7.54
CA ILE A 22 2.69 -18.38 -7.29
C ILE A 22 2.52 -17.61 -8.59
N GLU A 23 1.39 -16.89 -8.70
CA GLU A 23 1.20 -15.91 -9.75
C GLU A 23 1.78 -14.55 -9.30
N ALA A 24 2.87 -14.13 -9.93
CA ALA A 24 3.57 -12.87 -9.64
C ALA A 24 2.89 -11.63 -10.28
N ARG A 25 1.56 -11.54 -10.15
CA ARG A 25 0.75 -10.41 -10.63
C ARG A 25 0.99 -9.18 -9.75
N GLY A 26 1.79 -8.25 -10.24
CA GLY A 26 1.99 -6.93 -9.63
C GLY A 26 0.79 -6.00 -9.89
N THR A 27 0.37 -5.26 -8.87
CA THR A 27 -0.72 -4.26 -8.97
C THR A 27 -0.18 -2.85 -8.66
N HIS A 28 -1.03 -1.85 -8.45
CA HIS A 28 -0.57 -0.48 -8.17
C HIS A 28 0.01 -0.32 -6.76
N HIS A 29 -0.68 -0.81 -5.74
CA HIS A 29 -0.33 -0.60 -4.34
C HIS A 29 0.34 -1.84 -3.73
N CYS A 30 1.45 -1.62 -3.03
CA CYS A 30 2.31 -2.71 -2.55
C CYS A 30 1.62 -3.63 -1.53
N GLU A 31 0.82 -3.07 -0.61
CA GLU A 31 0.08 -3.87 0.38
C GLU A 31 -0.99 -4.75 -0.28
N THR A 32 -1.75 -4.24 -1.25
CA THR A 32 -2.76 -5.02 -2.00
C THR A 32 -2.12 -6.00 -2.97
N THR A 33 -0.98 -5.67 -3.58
CA THR A 33 -0.20 -6.64 -4.38
C THR A 33 0.19 -7.84 -3.52
N ALA A 34 0.81 -7.60 -2.36
CA ALA A 34 1.24 -8.67 -1.47
C ALA A 34 0.04 -9.51 -0.98
N LEU A 35 -1.04 -8.86 -0.54
CA LEU A 35 -2.26 -9.56 -0.13
C LEU A 35 -2.89 -10.37 -1.26
N GLY A 36 -2.92 -9.85 -2.48
CA GLY A 36 -3.44 -10.56 -3.64
C GLY A 36 -2.65 -11.84 -3.93
N VAL A 37 -1.32 -11.82 -3.79
CA VAL A 37 -0.48 -13.02 -3.92
C VAL A 37 -0.84 -14.05 -2.86
N LEU A 38 -0.89 -13.64 -1.60
CA LEU A 38 -1.20 -14.54 -0.50
C LEU A 38 -2.62 -15.13 -0.61
N LEU A 39 -3.61 -14.33 -0.99
CA LEU A 39 -5.01 -14.77 -1.11
C LEU A 39 -5.22 -15.70 -2.30
N ARG A 40 -4.61 -15.40 -3.45
CA ARG A 40 -4.66 -16.28 -4.63
C ARG A 40 -4.05 -17.65 -4.33
N HIS A 41 -2.95 -17.69 -3.58
CA HIS A 41 -2.36 -18.95 -3.13
C HIS A 41 -3.30 -19.75 -2.21
N GLU A 42 -4.11 -19.08 -1.39
CA GLU A 42 -5.14 -19.72 -0.57
C GLU A 42 -6.42 -20.04 -1.38
N GLY A 43 -6.50 -19.68 -2.67
CA GLY A 43 -7.61 -20.01 -3.56
C GLY A 43 -8.67 -18.91 -3.73
N LEU A 44 -8.40 -17.68 -3.29
CA LEU A 44 -9.29 -16.54 -3.50
C LEU A 44 -8.60 -15.45 -4.35
N ASP A 45 -9.06 -15.26 -5.60
CA ASP A 45 -8.63 -14.13 -6.43
C ASP A 45 -9.63 -12.98 -6.32
N LEU A 46 -9.13 -11.79 -5.94
CA LEU A 46 -9.88 -10.54 -5.87
C LEU A 46 -9.14 -9.48 -6.66
N SER A 47 -9.89 -8.60 -7.33
CA SER A 47 -9.32 -7.41 -7.97
C SER A 47 -8.63 -6.52 -6.93
N GLU A 48 -7.65 -5.71 -7.37
CA GLU A 48 -7.00 -4.75 -6.47
C GLU A 48 -8.00 -3.77 -5.83
N PRO A 49 -8.98 -3.19 -6.56
CA PRO A 49 -10.02 -2.38 -5.95
C PRO A 49 -10.81 -3.12 -4.86
N MET A 50 -11.16 -4.40 -5.08
CA MET A 50 -11.84 -5.20 -4.06
C MET A 50 -10.97 -5.43 -2.82
N LEU A 51 -9.68 -5.75 -2.99
CA LEU A 51 -8.73 -5.86 -1.86
C LEU A 51 -8.64 -4.55 -1.07
N PHE A 52 -8.59 -3.41 -1.78
CA PHE A 52 -8.49 -2.08 -1.16
C PHE A 52 -9.78 -1.70 -0.41
N GLY A 53 -10.94 -1.86 -1.05
CA GLY A 53 -12.24 -1.53 -0.50
C GLY A 53 -12.67 -2.44 0.66
N LEU A 54 -12.53 -3.76 0.50
CA LEU A 54 -12.76 -4.75 1.56
C LEU A 54 -11.71 -4.68 2.68
N GLY A 55 -10.63 -3.92 2.51
CA GLY A 55 -9.73 -3.53 3.60
C GLY A 55 -10.06 -2.18 4.24
N SER A 56 -11.11 -1.48 3.81
CA SER A 56 -11.40 -0.07 4.15
C SER A 56 -10.15 0.80 4.02
N GLY A 57 -9.44 0.65 2.90
CA GLY A 57 -8.12 1.23 2.69
C GLY A 57 -8.11 2.75 2.59
N LEU A 58 -9.20 3.37 2.11
CA LEU A 58 -9.25 4.81 1.89
C LEU A 58 -9.22 5.59 3.22
N SER A 59 -8.38 6.61 3.26
CA SER A 59 -8.36 7.60 4.33
C SER A 59 -7.78 8.91 3.83
N PHE A 60 -7.46 9.82 4.75
CA PHE A 60 -6.64 10.98 4.44
C PHE A 60 -5.82 11.38 5.67
N VAL A 61 -4.58 11.83 5.46
CA VAL A 61 -3.78 12.51 6.47
C VAL A 61 -2.99 13.67 5.86
N TYR A 62 -3.01 14.83 6.53
CA TYR A 62 -2.02 15.89 6.36
C TYR A 62 -1.09 15.88 7.57
N TRP A 63 0.22 15.83 7.34
CA TRP A 63 1.20 15.89 8.44
C TRP A 63 2.36 16.83 8.10
N ASP A 64 2.67 17.75 9.00
CA ASP A 64 3.82 18.65 8.87
C ASP A 64 4.49 18.76 10.25
N GLY A 65 5.47 17.88 10.48
CA GLY A 65 6.27 17.88 11.69
C GLY A 65 7.47 18.82 11.55
N LYS A 66 7.89 19.47 12.64
CA LYS A 66 9.04 20.40 12.64
C LYS A 66 10.34 19.79 12.12
N SER A 67 10.54 18.49 12.32
CA SER A 67 11.72 17.74 11.86
C SER A 67 11.58 17.18 10.44
N MET A 68 10.43 17.36 9.79
CA MET A 68 10.22 16.85 8.43
C MET A 68 10.76 17.83 7.41
N PRO A 69 11.49 17.35 6.38
CA PRO A 69 11.98 18.22 5.31
C PRO A 69 10.83 18.90 4.57
N PHE A 70 9.72 18.17 4.36
CA PHE A 70 8.56 18.65 3.65
C PHE A 70 7.25 18.05 4.23
N PRO A 71 6.10 18.75 4.16
CA PRO A 71 4.81 18.19 4.56
C PRO A 71 4.43 16.91 3.80
N PHE A 72 3.70 16.02 4.46
CA PHE A 72 3.27 14.73 3.93
C PHE A 72 1.74 14.69 3.76
N LEU A 73 1.30 14.19 2.59
CA LEU A 73 -0.08 13.81 2.31
C LEU A 73 -0.16 12.29 2.18
N GLY A 74 -1.08 11.67 2.93
CA GLY A 74 -1.37 10.25 2.80
C GLY A 74 -2.84 10.03 2.44
N GLY A 75 -3.12 9.14 1.48
CA GLY A 75 -4.48 8.86 1.00
C GLY A 75 -5.14 7.61 1.53
N ARG A 76 -4.51 6.94 2.50
CA ARG A 76 -4.94 5.63 2.98
C ARG A 76 -4.75 5.49 4.48
N VAL A 77 -5.34 4.45 5.04
CA VAL A 77 -5.13 4.04 6.44
C VAL A 77 -3.65 3.74 6.72
N LYS A 78 -3.25 3.60 7.98
CA LYS A 78 -1.84 3.31 8.31
C LYS A 78 -1.37 2.00 7.67
N PRO A 79 -0.06 1.82 7.41
CA PRO A 79 0.47 0.55 6.93
C PRO A 79 0.00 -0.62 7.81
N PHE A 80 -0.34 -1.75 7.19
CA PHE A 80 -0.84 -2.96 7.83
C PHE A 80 -2.27 -2.90 8.40
N GLU A 81 -2.89 -1.73 8.53
CA GLU A 81 -4.31 -1.62 8.93
C GLU A 81 -5.25 -2.14 7.84
N LEU A 82 -4.91 -1.95 6.55
CA LEU A 82 -5.67 -2.55 5.44
C LEU A 82 -5.62 -4.07 5.54
N THR A 83 -4.43 -4.65 5.73
CA THR A 83 -4.26 -6.10 5.94
C THR A 83 -5.10 -6.62 7.10
N ARG A 84 -5.10 -5.93 8.24
CA ARG A 84 -5.88 -6.31 9.43
C ARG A 84 -7.38 -6.25 9.17
N ASN A 85 -7.84 -5.16 8.56
CA ASN A 85 -9.23 -4.95 8.22
C ASN A 85 -9.74 -6.01 7.26
N LEU A 86 -9.01 -6.26 6.17
CA LEU A 86 -9.35 -7.28 5.19
C LEU A 86 -9.40 -8.66 5.84
N SER A 87 -8.40 -9.00 6.65
CA SER A 87 -8.33 -10.28 7.35
C SER A 87 -9.53 -10.49 8.28
N ALA A 88 -9.84 -9.49 9.12
CA ALA A 88 -10.99 -9.57 10.01
C ALA A 88 -12.31 -9.68 9.24
N ARG A 89 -12.42 -8.97 8.11
CA ARG A 89 -13.65 -8.90 7.30
C ARG A 89 -13.95 -10.20 6.57
N LEU A 90 -12.92 -10.84 6.05
CA LEU A 90 -13.02 -12.11 5.33
C LEU A 90 -12.89 -13.33 6.26
N GLY A 91 -12.69 -13.12 7.57
CA GLY A 91 -12.49 -14.19 8.54
C GLY A 91 -11.19 -14.96 8.32
N LEU A 92 -10.15 -14.30 7.77
CA LEU A 92 -8.84 -14.91 7.54
C LEU A 92 -8.12 -15.14 8.86
N THR A 93 -7.41 -16.25 8.95
CA THR A 93 -6.42 -16.44 10.01
C THR A 93 -5.15 -15.66 9.66
N LEU A 94 -5.02 -14.44 10.17
CA LEU A 94 -3.81 -13.61 10.03
C LEU A 94 -2.79 -13.96 11.12
N THR A 95 -1.68 -14.59 10.73
CA THR A 95 -0.54 -14.84 11.63
C THR A 95 0.57 -13.85 11.35
N ALA A 96 0.66 -12.79 12.18
CA ALA A 96 1.69 -11.76 12.05
C ALA A 96 2.73 -11.87 13.18
N GLN A 97 4.01 -11.79 12.83
CA GLN A 97 5.13 -11.92 13.76
C GLN A 97 6.07 -10.72 13.63
N GLU A 98 6.60 -10.27 14.76
CA GLU A 98 7.63 -9.23 14.83
C GLU A 98 8.74 -9.67 15.78
N THR A 99 9.97 -9.31 15.44
CA THR A 99 11.13 -9.60 16.28
C THR A 99 12.29 -8.69 15.93
N THR A 100 13.16 -8.41 16.91
CA THR A 100 14.44 -7.72 16.69
C THR A 100 15.59 -8.70 16.49
N SER A 101 15.37 -10.01 16.65
CA SER A 101 16.41 -11.04 16.46
C SER A 101 16.52 -11.40 14.97
N PRO A 102 17.69 -11.20 14.32
CA PRO A 102 17.87 -11.55 12.91
C PRO A 102 17.62 -13.03 12.64
N ARG A 103 18.07 -13.92 13.54
CA ARG A 103 17.84 -15.36 13.44
C ARG A 103 16.34 -15.70 13.46
N LYS A 104 15.59 -15.16 14.42
CA LYS A 104 14.14 -15.39 14.48
C LYS A 104 13.42 -14.75 13.28
N ALA A 105 13.85 -13.56 12.86
CA ALA A 105 13.29 -12.87 11.71
C ALA A 105 13.42 -13.69 10.43
N TRP A 106 14.56 -14.38 10.23
CA TRP A 106 14.73 -15.30 9.11
C TRP A 106 13.86 -16.55 9.27
N GLN A 107 13.85 -17.18 10.46
CA GLN A 107 13.03 -18.36 10.73
C GLN A 107 11.53 -18.13 10.46
N ASN A 108 11.00 -16.97 10.84
CA ASN A 108 9.60 -16.58 10.61
C ASN A 108 9.22 -16.50 9.12
N VAL A 109 10.20 -16.41 8.21
CA VAL A 109 10.01 -16.32 6.76
C VAL A 109 10.37 -17.64 6.08
N ALA A 110 11.50 -18.24 6.44
CA ALA A 110 11.93 -19.51 5.86
C ALA A 110 10.97 -20.65 6.19
N ALA A 111 10.45 -20.74 7.42
CA ALA A 111 9.61 -21.87 7.82
C ALA A 111 8.28 -21.97 7.05
N PRO A 112 7.51 -20.88 6.82
CA PRO A 112 6.34 -20.97 5.94
C PRO A 112 6.70 -21.27 4.48
N ILE A 113 7.79 -20.70 3.96
CA ILE A 113 8.24 -20.93 2.57
C ILE A 113 8.63 -22.40 2.37
N ASP A 114 9.40 -22.98 3.31
CA ASP A 114 9.73 -24.41 3.32
C ASP A 114 8.50 -25.31 3.45
N ALA A 115 7.40 -24.78 4.02
CA ALA A 115 6.10 -25.44 4.11
C ALA A 115 5.20 -25.16 2.90
N GLY A 116 5.72 -24.55 1.83
CA GLY A 116 4.98 -24.28 0.60
C GLY A 116 3.96 -23.14 0.73
N ARG A 117 4.23 -22.13 1.58
CA ARG A 117 3.33 -20.97 1.77
C ARG A 117 4.07 -19.64 1.58
N PRO A 118 3.57 -18.73 0.74
CA PRO A 118 4.18 -17.41 0.59
C PRO A 118 4.01 -16.58 1.87
N VAL A 119 4.89 -15.59 2.05
CA VAL A 119 4.95 -14.76 3.25
C VAL A 119 4.92 -13.28 2.88
N GLY A 120 4.00 -12.52 3.46
CA GLY A 120 4.00 -11.07 3.38
C GLY A 120 5.07 -10.47 4.29
N LEU A 121 5.80 -9.47 3.81
CA LEU A 121 6.86 -8.77 4.53
C LEU A 121 6.57 -7.28 4.52
N GLN A 122 6.63 -6.62 5.68
CA GLN A 122 6.71 -5.16 5.74
C GLN A 122 8.16 -4.75 5.98
N LEU A 123 8.67 -3.86 5.13
CA LEU A 123 10.09 -3.49 5.07
C LEU A 123 10.29 -2.07 4.53
N ASP A 124 11.52 -1.56 4.60
CA ASP A 124 11.93 -0.31 3.95
C ASP A 124 12.46 -0.55 2.54
N CYS A 125 11.80 0.02 1.52
CA CYS A 125 12.17 -0.17 0.13
C CYS A 125 13.52 0.43 -0.26
N TYR A 126 14.08 1.37 0.52
CA TYR A 126 15.40 1.94 0.28
C TYR A 126 16.48 0.86 0.10
N HIS A 127 16.42 -0.19 0.92
CA HIS A 127 17.45 -1.24 0.95
C HIS A 127 17.29 -2.29 -0.14
N LEU A 128 16.16 -2.35 -0.84
CA LEU A 128 15.91 -3.38 -1.86
C LEU A 128 16.72 -3.09 -3.12
N ASP A 129 17.40 -4.11 -3.65
CA ASP A 129 18.39 -3.92 -4.73
C ASP A 129 17.74 -3.45 -6.04
N TYR A 130 16.50 -3.85 -6.31
CA TYR A 130 15.75 -3.50 -7.53
C TYR A 130 15.11 -2.10 -7.48
N PHE A 131 15.04 -1.45 -6.31
CA PHE A 131 14.59 -0.05 -6.22
C PHE A 131 15.69 0.89 -6.70
N THR A 132 15.50 1.51 -7.87
CA THR A 132 16.46 2.46 -8.45
C THR A 132 16.45 3.81 -7.74
N THR A 133 15.27 4.28 -7.32
CA THR A 133 15.11 5.48 -6.50
C THR A 133 15.26 5.13 -5.02
N LYS A 134 16.30 5.67 -4.37
CA LYS A 134 16.63 5.39 -2.97
C LYS A 134 15.99 6.40 -2.03
N VAL A 135 14.78 6.11 -1.57
CA VAL A 135 14.03 6.88 -0.57
C VAL A 135 13.55 5.95 0.54
N HIS A 136 13.75 6.36 1.80
CA HIS A 136 13.27 5.59 2.96
C HIS A 136 11.75 5.56 3.02
N PHE A 137 11.18 4.36 2.99
CA PHE A 137 9.76 4.12 3.20
C PHE A 137 9.54 2.75 3.85
N GLY A 138 9.61 2.72 5.18
CA GLY A 138 9.38 1.52 6.02
C GLY A 138 7.97 0.94 6.01
N GLY A 139 7.05 1.57 5.27
CA GLY A 139 5.67 1.11 5.10
C GLY A 139 5.48 0.21 3.87
N HIS A 140 6.54 -0.12 3.13
CA HIS A 140 6.45 -0.94 1.93
C HIS A 140 6.15 -2.40 2.27
N VAL A 141 5.39 -3.07 1.40
CA VAL A 141 4.95 -4.45 1.62
C VAL A 141 5.18 -5.28 0.36
N VAL A 142 5.76 -6.46 0.50
CA VAL A 142 6.01 -7.41 -0.60
C VAL A 142 5.58 -8.81 -0.18
N ALA A 143 5.29 -9.68 -1.15
CA ALA A 143 5.12 -11.11 -0.89
C ALA A 143 6.41 -11.84 -1.27
N MET A 144 7.02 -12.54 -0.32
CA MET A 144 8.13 -13.45 -0.59
C MET A 144 7.58 -14.83 -0.90
N TYR A 145 8.14 -15.48 -1.93
CA TYR A 145 7.69 -16.80 -2.37
C TYR A 145 8.83 -17.80 -2.57
N GLY A 146 10.06 -17.39 -2.32
CA GLY A 146 11.18 -18.32 -2.32
C GLY A 146 12.50 -17.66 -1.95
N TYR A 147 13.53 -18.48 -1.80
CA TYR A 147 14.91 -18.06 -1.62
C TYR A 147 15.89 -19.15 -2.06
N ASP A 148 17.14 -18.74 -2.26
CA ASP A 148 18.30 -19.62 -2.31
C ASP A 148 19.39 -19.12 -1.34
N GLU A 149 20.63 -19.52 -1.54
CA GLU A 149 21.78 -19.15 -0.70
C GLU A 149 22.14 -17.65 -0.77
N HIS A 150 21.68 -16.95 -1.80
CA HIS A 150 22.07 -15.57 -2.12
C HIS A 150 20.88 -14.62 -2.16
N ASP A 151 19.77 -15.04 -2.76
CA ASP A 151 18.65 -14.17 -3.11
C ASP A 151 17.33 -14.59 -2.45
N ALA A 152 16.48 -13.60 -2.21
CA ALA A 152 15.06 -13.78 -1.96
C ALA A 152 14.25 -13.43 -3.22
N TYR A 153 13.27 -14.25 -3.52
CA TYR A 153 12.33 -14.08 -4.63
C TYR A 153 11.02 -13.51 -4.11
N LEU A 154 10.62 -12.37 -4.69
CA LEU A 154 9.54 -11.52 -4.20
C LEU A 154 8.55 -11.17 -5.31
N VAL A 155 7.33 -10.84 -4.92
CA VAL A 155 6.36 -10.15 -5.74
C VAL A 155 6.14 -8.74 -5.17
N ASP A 156 6.31 -7.75 -6.03
CA ASP A 156 6.08 -6.33 -5.76
C ASP A 156 5.09 -5.78 -6.82
N THR A 157 4.75 -4.50 -6.70
CA THR A 157 3.89 -3.75 -7.62
C THR A 157 4.31 -3.90 -9.08
N GLY A 158 3.34 -3.71 -9.98
CA GLY A 158 3.59 -3.76 -11.43
C GLY A 158 4.63 -2.74 -11.87
N GLN A 159 4.71 -1.59 -11.19
CA GLN A 159 5.74 -0.57 -11.44
C GLN A 159 7.17 -1.08 -11.19
N GLN A 160 7.35 -2.01 -10.23
CA GLN A 160 8.65 -2.61 -9.95
C GLN A 160 8.93 -3.88 -10.77
N GLY A 161 7.95 -4.34 -11.57
CA GLY A 161 8.08 -5.49 -12.47
C GLY A 161 7.30 -6.74 -12.05
N GLY A 162 6.53 -6.71 -10.96
CA GLY A 162 5.82 -7.90 -10.49
C GLY A 162 6.79 -8.88 -9.81
N ALA A 163 7.37 -9.80 -10.57
CA ALA A 163 8.39 -10.73 -10.07
C ALA A 163 9.77 -10.05 -9.96
N VAL A 164 10.32 -9.98 -8.76
CA VAL A 164 11.59 -9.31 -8.47
C VAL A 164 12.45 -10.14 -7.51
N ARG A 165 13.73 -9.81 -7.39
CA ARG A 165 14.65 -10.43 -6.43
C ARG A 165 15.56 -9.42 -5.77
N THR A 166 16.01 -9.72 -4.55
CA THR A 166 17.00 -8.93 -3.82
C THR A 166 17.88 -9.88 -3.01
N GLY A 167 19.13 -9.51 -2.76
CA GLY A 167 20.05 -10.30 -1.96
C GLY A 167 19.57 -10.43 -0.52
N LEU A 168 19.82 -11.58 0.11
CA LEU A 168 19.47 -11.82 1.52
C LEU A 168 20.02 -10.76 2.49
N PRO A 169 21.27 -10.23 2.33
CA PRO A 169 21.75 -9.14 3.18
C PRO A 169 20.96 -7.85 3.01
N ALA A 170 20.52 -7.53 1.79
CA ALA A 170 19.70 -6.36 1.49
C ALA A 170 18.31 -6.50 2.10
N LEU A 171 17.68 -7.68 1.95
CA LEU A 171 16.41 -8.00 2.60
C LEU A 171 16.49 -7.89 4.13
N ALA A 172 17.57 -8.39 4.73
CA ALA A 172 17.77 -8.30 6.18
C ALA A 172 17.84 -6.84 6.66
N ARG A 173 18.58 -5.97 5.95
CA ARG A 173 18.62 -4.53 6.25
C ARG A 173 17.25 -3.90 6.10
N ALA A 174 16.56 -4.14 4.98
CA ALA A 174 15.23 -3.63 4.67
C ALA A 174 14.22 -3.93 5.79
N ARG A 175 14.22 -5.17 6.30
CA ARG A 175 13.30 -5.63 7.35
C ARG A 175 13.65 -5.13 8.75
N SER A 176 14.93 -4.81 8.99
CA SER A 176 15.43 -4.39 10.31
C SER A 176 15.47 -2.88 10.51
N GLU A 177 15.13 -2.11 9.47
CA GLU A 177 15.18 -0.65 9.47
C GLU A 177 14.30 -0.02 10.56
N ARG A 178 14.76 1.12 11.07
CA ARG A 178 14.09 1.91 12.11
C ARG A 178 13.72 3.27 11.56
N GLY A 179 12.50 3.70 11.85
CA GLY A 179 12.08 5.03 11.46
C GLY A 179 10.57 5.12 11.33
N PRO A 180 10.08 6.20 10.71
CA PRO A 180 8.67 6.37 10.41
C PRO A 180 8.13 5.17 9.64
N MET A 181 6.96 4.67 10.06
CA MET A 181 6.23 3.59 9.41
C MET A 181 6.93 2.22 9.38
N THR A 182 8.13 2.05 9.93
CA THR A 182 8.80 0.73 9.95
C THR A 182 8.12 -0.24 10.92
N ALA A 183 8.37 -1.53 10.72
CA ALA A 183 7.98 -2.60 11.64
C ALA A 183 9.20 -3.44 12.01
N ARG A 184 9.19 -4.11 13.17
CA ARG A 184 10.32 -4.90 13.65
C ARG A 184 10.39 -6.25 12.94
N ASN A 185 11.00 -6.28 11.75
CA ASN A 185 11.10 -7.46 10.88
C ASN A 185 9.76 -8.17 10.63
N ARG A 186 8.67 -7.40 10.48
CA ARG A 186 7.32 -7.95 10.40
C ARG A 186 7.20 -8.90 9.21
N SER A 187 6.72 -10.12 9.49
CA SER A 187 6.31 -11.11 8.51
C SER A 187 4.91 -11.59 8.84
N PHE A 188 4.12 -11.94 7.83
CA PHE A 188 2.77 -12.43 8.04
C PHE A 188 2.35 -13.46 6.99
N THR A 189 1.50 -14.38 7.43
CA THR A 189 0.77 -15.28 6.53
C THR A 189 -0.72 -15.12 6.78
N ILE A 190 -1.53 -15.47 5.80
CA ILE A 190 -2.99 -15.52 5.90
C ILE A 190 -3.46 -16.91 5.51
N ALA A 191 -4.54 -17.38 6.10
CA ALA A 191 -5.21 -18.60 5.66
C ALA A 191 -6.72 -18.36 5.56
N LEU A 192 -7.36 -18.93 4.54
CA LEU A 192 -8.81 -18.90 4.42
C LEU A 192 -9.47 -19.75 5.52
N PRO A 193 -10.69 -19.40 5.96
CA PRO A 193 -11.48 -20.27 6.81
C PRO A 193 -11.86 -21.56 6.07
N GLY A 194 -12.27 -22.59 6.82
CA GLY A 194 -12.83 -23.82 6.23
C GLY A 194 -14.19 -23.55 5.57
N GLY A 195 -14.19 -23.17 4.30
CA GLY A 195 -15.37 -22.88 3.48
C GLY A 195 -15.18 -21.67 2.57
N PRO A 196 -15.96 -21.53 1.48
CA PRO A 196 -15.81 -20.39 0.58
C PRO A 196 -16.19 -19.09 1.32
N PRO A 197 -15.32 -18.06 1.30
CA PRO A 197 -15.65 -16.78 1.94
C PRO A 197 -16.78 -16.09 1.16
N SER A 198 -17.91 -15.80 1.82
CA SER A 198 -18.95 -14.90 1.27
C SER A 198 -18.49 -13.45 1.44
N TRP A 199 -17.54 -13.04 0.61
CA TRP A 199 -16.96 -11.70 0.68
C TRP A 199 -17.90 -10.64 0.10
N GLN A 200 -18.83 -11.03 -0.79
CA GLN A 200 -19.82 -10.15 -1.41
C GLN A 200 -20.72 -9.50 -0.34
N ASP A 201 -21.17 -10.27 0.65
CA ASP A 201 -21.97 -9.77 1.78
C ASP A 201 -21.18 -8.81 2.69
N ARG A 202 -19.86 -8.71 2.50
CA ARG A 202 -18.97 -7.82 3.26
C ARG A 202 -18.73 -6.48 2.58
N ILE A 203 -19.21 -6.27 1.36
CA ILE A 203 -19.04 -5.02 0.60
C ILE A 203 -19.71 -3.84 1.30
N VAL A 204 -21.00 -3.93 1.65
CA VAL A 204 -21.71 -2.82 2.33
C VAL A 204 -21.10 -2.54 3.72
N PRO A 205 -20.83 -3.55 4.58
CA PRO A 205 -20.11 -3.32 5.83
C PRO A 205 -18.75 -2.64 5.66
N ALA A 206 -17.99 -3.03 4.62
CA ALA A 206 -16.70 -2.43 4.28
C ALA A 206 -16.79 -0.93 4.00
N ILE A 207 -17.76 -0.56 3.17
CA ILE A 207 -18.02 0.82 2.76
C ILE A 207 -18.45 1.65 3.96
N ARG A 208 -19.41 1.15 4.76
CA ARG A 208 -19.90 1.85 5.95
C ARG A 208 -18.81 2.07 6.98
N GLN A 209 -17.96 1.06 7.24
CA GLN A 209 -16.82 1.18 8.15
C GLN A 209 -15.81 2.22 7.65
N CYS A 210 -15.52 2.22 6.34
CA CYS A 210 -14.63 3.19 5.73
C CYS A 210 -15.17 4.61 5.87
N ALA A 211 -16.45 4.81 5.55
CA ALA A 211 -17.13 6.09 5.65
C ALA A 211 -17.19 6.63 7.08
N GLU A 212 -17.56 5.79 8.04
CA GLU A 212 -17.58 6.17 9.46
C GLU A 212 -16.19 6.58 9.95
N SER A 213 -15.16 5.79 9.64
CA SER A 213 -13.77 6.10 10.03
C SER A 213 -13.25 7.38 9.39
N PHE A 214 -13.65 7.66 8.15
CA PHE A 214 -13.27 8.87 7.43
C PHE A 214 -13.95 10.14 7.98
N LEU A 215 -15.23 10.04 8.33
CA LEU A 215 -16.02 11.14 8.88
C LEU A 215 -15.69 11.42 10.35
N ALA A 216 -15.58 10.38 11.17
CA ALA A 216 -15.37 10.46 12.61
C ALA A 216 -13.88 10.43 13.01
N ALA A 217 -12.98 10.83 12.11
CA ALA A 217 -11.55 10.76 12.37
C ALA A 217 -11.15 11.57 13.62
N PRO A 218 -10.26 11.06 14.50
CA PRO A 218 -10.10 11.59 15.86
C PRO A 218 -9.40 12.96 15.95
N ILE A 219 -8.70 13.38 14.89
CA ILE A 219 -7.97 14.65 14.84
C ILE A 219 -8.24 15.36 13.52
N ALA A 220 -8.12 16.69 13.51
CA ALA A 220 -8.37 17.53 12.34
C ALA A 220 -7.39 17.32 11.18
N ASN A 221 -6.30 16.55 11.38
CA ASN A 221 -5.36 16.20 10.33
C ASN A 221 -5.84 15.04 9.45
N LEU A 222 -6.93 14.37 9.84
CA LEU A 222 -7.41 13.15 9.20
C LEU A 222 -8.76 13.34 8.51
N GLY A 223 -9.06 12.45 7.56
CA GLY A 223 -10.34 12.43 6.84
C GLY A 223 -10.61 13.74 6.10
N HIS A 224 -11.89 14.08 5.90
CA HIS A 224 -12.27 15.31 5.18
C HIS A 224 -11.73 16.59 5.85
N ARG A 225 -11.66 16.63 7.20
CA ARG A 225 -11.09 17.76 7.94
C ARG A 225 -9.60 17.94 7.67
N GLY A 226 -8.89 16.82 7.49
CA GLY A 226 -7.50 16.82 7.03
C GLY A 226 -7.37 17.45 5.64
N ILE A 227 -8.26 17.11 4.71
CA ILE A 227 -8.26 17.67 3.35
C ILE A 227 -8.52 19.19 3.43
N GLU A 228 -9.47 19.62 4.26
CA GLU A 228 -9.74 21.04 4.50
C GLU A 228 -8.50 21.75 5.07
N LYS A 229 -7.80 21.13 6.01
CA LYS A 229 -6.54 21.63 6.57
C LYS A 229 -5.45 21.73 5.52
N ALA A 230 -5.31 20.73 4.65
CA ALA A 230 -4.39 20.77 3.52
C ALA A 230 -4.73 21.95 2.59
N GLY A 231 -6.01 22.17 2.28
CA GLY A 231 -6.47 23.30 1.47
C GLY A 231 -6.15 24.68 2.06
N LYS A 232 -5.88 24.77 3.36
CA LYS A 232 -5.41 26.01 4.03
C LYS A 232 -3.89 26.16 4.00
N LEU A 233 -3.15 25.05 4.00
CA LEU A 233 -1.69 25.05 4.20
C LEU A 233 -0.90 24.89 2.90
N VAL A 234 -1.43 24.18 1.91
CA VAL A 234 -0.81 23.99 0.58
C VAL A 234 -0.45 25.30 -0.12
N PRO A 235 -1.25 26.38 -0.05
CA PRO A 235 -0.85 27.69 -0.59
C PRO A 235 0.50 28.22 -0.08
N GLY A 236 0.88 27.86 1.15
CA GLY A 236 2.16 28.25 1.76
C GLY A 236 3.34 27.33 1.44
N TRP A 237 3.13 26.25 0.68
CA TRP A 237 4.15 25.22 0.49
C TRP A 237 5.41 25.71 -0.23
N LEU A 238 5.29 26.70 -1.12
CA LEU A 238 6.46 27.28 -1.80
C LEU A 238 7.47 27.86 -0.82
N GLY A 239 7.02 28.53 0.24
CA GLY A 239 7.89 29.07 1.30
C GLY A 239 8.26 28.05 2.38
N ARG A 240 7.53 26.94 2.47
CA ARG A 240 7.79 25.85 3.43
C ARG A 240 8.81 24.83 2.91
N ALA A 241 8.89 24.63 1.59
CA ALA A 241 9.84 23.71 0.98
C ALA A 241 11.29 24.18 1.16
N GLY A 242 12.20 23.23 1.42
CA GLY A 242 13.62 23.53 1.43
C GLY A 242 14.18 23.69 0.02
N ASP A 243 13.65 22.89 -0.92
CA ASP A 243 13.91 23.01 -2.35
C ASP A 243 12.60 22.84 -3.11
N PRO A 244 11.84 23.93 -3.37
CA PRO A 244 10.51 23.83 -3.96
C PRO A 244 10.50 23.21 -5.37
N ARG A 245 11.57 23.38 -6.16
CA ARG A 245 11.71 22.81 -7.50
C ARG A 245 11.83 21.29 -7.47
N ARG A 246 12.31 20.72 -6.35
CA ARG A 246 12.40 19.27 -6.13
C ARG A 246 11.21 18.74 -5.32
N ASP A 247 10.91 19.38 -4.19
CA ASP A 247 10.00 18.86 -3.16
C ASP A 247 8.55 18.85 -3.65
N LEU A 248 8.11 19.88 -4.38
CA LEU A 248 6.74 19.97 -4.89
C LEU A 248 6.46 18.93 -6.00
N PRO A 249 7.28 18.83 -7.07
CA PRO A 249 7.07 17.79 -8.08
C PRO A 249 7.20 16.38 -7.51
N GLN A 250 8.08 16.17 -6.52
CA GLN A 250 8.18 14.88 -5.83
C GLN A 250 6.90 14.54 -5.05
N ALA A 251 6.32 15.49 -4.34
CA ALA A 251 5.05 15.30 -3.64
C ALA A 251 3.91 14.98 -4.61
N ALA A 252 3.79 15.75 -5.69
CA ALA A 252 2.81 15.49 -6.76
C ALA A 252 3.00 14.11 -7.39
N HIS A 253 4.25 13.72 -7.68
CA HIS A 253 4.56 12.40 -8.22
C HIS A 253 4.12 11.28 -7.27
N LEU A 254 4.33 11.42 -5.97
CA LEU A 254 3.90 10.42 -4.98
C LEU A 254 2.37 10.30 -4.90
N MET A 255 1.62 11.40 -5.11
CA MET A 255 0.16 11.36 -5.13
C MET A 255 -0.39 10.49 -6.27
N GLU A 256 0.28 10.49 -7.42
CA GLU A 256 -0.15 9.75 -8.62
C GLU A 256 0.51 8.38 -8.77
N ARG A 257 1.81 8.27 -8.46
CA ARG A 257 2.66 7.13 -8.77
C ARG A 257 3.39 6.53 -7.56
N GLY A 258 3.10 7.00 -6.35
CA GLY A 258 3.63 6.44 -5.09
C GLY A 258 2.97 5.13 -4.67
N GLY A 259 2.55 4.29 -5.63
CA GLY A 259 1.73 3.11 -5.38
C GLY A 259 0.31 3.43 -4.91
N THR A 260 -0.26 4.53 -5.40
CA THR A 260 -1.61 5.01 -5.05
C THR A 260 -2.69 4.58 -6.04
N GLY A 261 -2.30 4.15 -7.25
CA GLY A 261 -3.21 3.92 -8.38
C GLY A 261 -3.80 5.20 -8.98
N GLY A 262 -3.28 6.38 -8.59
CA GLY A 262 -3.73 7.68 -9.07
C GLY A 262 -4.64 8.44 -8.08
N GLY A 263 -4.59 9.77 -8.14
CA GLY A 263 -5.43 10.65 -7.33
C GLY A 263 -5.35 10.36 -5.82
N LEU A 264 -4.17 10.01 -5.31
CA LEU A 264 -3.95 9.70 -3.89
C LEU A 264 -4.96 8.65 -3.34
N PHE A 265 -5.09 7.52 -4.04
CA PHE A 265 -6.00 6.37 -3.80
C PHE A 265 -7.47 6.57 -4.17
N ARG A 266 -7.88 7.74 -4.67
CA ARG A 266 -9.29 7.97 -5.04
C ARG A 266 -9.68 7.21 -6.29
N ALA A 267 -8.74 6.99 -7.21
CA ALA A 267 -8.98 6.14 -8.38
C ALA A 267 -9.32 4.70 -7.97
N LEU A 268 -8.50 4.09 -7.11
CA LEU A 268 -8.75 2.73 -6.60
C LEU A 268 -10.07 2.63 -5.82
N PHE A 269 -10.41 3.65 -5.00
CA PHE A 269 -11.67 3.63 -4.27
C PHE A 269 -12.89 3.82 -5.18
N ARG A 270 -12.81 4.69 -6.20
CA ARG A 270 -13.84 4.82 -7.24
C ARG A 270 -14.08 3.48 -7.92
N ASP A 271 -13.00 2.81 -8.37
CA ASP A 271 -13.11 1.54 -9.09
C ASP A 271 -13.70 0.44 -8.21
N PHE A 272 -13.41 0.47 -6.90
CA PHE A 272 -14.06 -0.42 -5.92
C PHE A 272 -15.57 -0.16 -5.82
N LEU A 273 -16.00 1.11 -5.77
CA LEU A 273 -17.42 1.44 -5.73
C LEU A 273 -18.13 1.06 -7.03
N ASP A 274 -17.47 1.20 -8.19
CA ASP A 274 -18.01 0.76 -9.48
C ASP A 274 -18.21 -0.76 -9.53
N GLU A 275 -17.17 -1.53 -9.17
CA GLU A 275 -17.26 -2.99 -9.09
C GLU A 275 -18.32 -3.43 -8.06
N SER A 276 -18.42 -2.73 -6.93
CA SER A 276 -19.45 -2.98 -5.91
C SER A 276 -20.86 -2.72 -6.45
N GLY A 277 -21.05 -1.68 -7.26
CA GLY A 277 -22.34 -1.34 -7.85
C GLY A 277 -22.88 -2.38 -8.84
N ARG A 278 -22.02 -3.25 -9.36
CA ARG A 278 -22.42 -4.41 -10.19
C ARG A 278 -22.96 -5.58 -9.36
N LEU A 279 -22.67 -5.59 -8.05
CA LEU A 279 -23.05 -6.65 -7.11
C LEU A 279 -24.17 -6.20 -6.16
N VAL A 280 -24.24 -4.91 -5.86
CA VAL A 280 -25.20 -4.30 -4.93
C VAL A 280 -25.93 -3.16 -5.65
N ASP A 281 -27.21 -3.37 -5.95
CA ASP A 281 -28.05 -2.35 -6.57
C ASP A 281 -28.57 -1.35 -5.52
N ASP A 282 -27.78 -0.30 -5.25
CA ASP A 282 -28.14 0.76 -4.31
C ASP A 282 -27.90 2.18 -4.89
N PRO A 283 -28.87 3.11 -4.80
CA PRO A 283 -28.72 4.48 -5.33
C PRO A 283 -27.70 5.33 -4.56
N GLY A 284 -27.53 5.09 -3.27
CA GLY A 284 -26.48 5.70 -2.46
C GLY A 284 -25.09 5.24 -2.92
N LEU A 285 -24.94 3.96 -3.28
CA LEU A 285 -23.68 3.44 -3.81
C LEU A 285 -23.32 4.08 -5.15
N ARG A 286 -24.30 4.19 -6.07
CA ARG A 286 -24.13 4.92 -7.34
C ARG A 286 -23.76 6.39 -7.13
N THR A 287 -24.38 7.04 -6.15
CA THR A 287 -24.09 8.43 -5.79
C THR A 287 -22.67 8.58 -5.26
N GLY A 288 -22.25 7.69 -4.35
CA GLY A 288 -20.88 7.68 -3.83
C GLY A 288 -19.85 7.41 -4.91
N HIS A 289 -20.12 6.48 -5.84
CA HIS A 289 -19.25 6.23 -7.00
C HIS A 289 -19.07 7.49 -7.85
N ARG A 290 -20.16 8.17 -8.22
CA ARG A 290 -20.11 9.43 -9.01
C ARG A 290 -19.28 10.51 -8.31
N LEU A 291 -19.49 10.71 -7.01
CA LEU A 291 -18.75 11.72 -6.24
C LEU A 291 -17.26 11.36 -6.11
N TYR A 292 -16.91 10.08 -5.95
CA TYR A 292 -15.51 9.65 -5.94
C TYR A 292 -14.86 9.66 -7.32
N ALA A 293 -15.64 9.55 -8.41
CA ALA A 293 -15.13 9.78 -9.76
C ALA A 293 -14.74 11.23 -9.99
N GLU A 294 -15.57 12.17 -9.52
CA GLU A 294 -15.24 13.60 -9.51
C GLU A 294 -14.03 13.89 -8.61
N ALA A 295 -14.01 13.35 -7.39
CA ALA A 295 -12.89 13.53 -6.47
C ALA A 295 -11.57 13.00 -7.04
N ALA A 296 -11.57 11.84 -7.72
CA ALA A 296 -10.37 11.28 -8.33
C ALA A 296 -9.76 12.23 -9.38
N ALA A 297 -10.58 12.85 -10.23
CA ALA A 297 -10.12 13.83 -11.21
C ALA A 297 -9.55 15.09 -10.53
N LEU A 298 -10.26 15.63 -9.53
CA LEU A 298 -9.81 16.82 -8.80
C LEU A 298 -8.51 16.57 -8.02
N TRP A 299 -8.29 15.36 -7.50
CA TRP A 299 -7.00 15.01 -6.88
C TRP A 299 -5.85 15.00 -7.87
N THR A 300 -6.09 14.55 -9.11
CA THR A 300 -5.11 14.66 -10.19
C THR A 300 -4.84 16.13 -10.52
N ASP A 301 -5.85 16.99 -10.59
CA ASP A 301 -5.67 18.43 -10.80
C ASP A 301 -4.83 19.06 -9.69
N VAL A 302 -5.06 18.70 -8.42
CA VAL A 302 -4.23 19.14 -7.28
C VAL A 302 -2.78 18.73 -7.48
N SER A 303 -2.52 17.48 -7.90
CA SER A 303 -1.14 17.02 -8.15
C SER A 303 -0.47 17.83 -9.27
N THR A 304 -1.18 18.08 -10.36
CA THR A 304 -0.69 18.87 -11.50
C THR A 304 -0.38 20.31 -11.08
N LEU A 305 -1.25 20.93 -10.28
CA LEU A 305 -1.03 22.29 -9.77
C LEU A 305 0.17 22.38 -8.83
N ILE A 306 0.36 21.40 -7.95
CA ILE A 306 1.53 21.32 -7.07
C ILE A 306 2.82 21.18 -7.88
N ALA A 307 2.86 20.29 -8.88
CA ALA A 307 4.02 20.13 -9.76
C ALA A 307 4.34 21.43 -10.50
N LYS A 308 3.33 22.06 -11.09
CA LYS A 308 3.46 23.34 -11.81
C LYS A 308 4.03 24.46 -10.93
N ALA A 309 3.60 24.55 -9.67
CA ALA A 309 4.17 25.52 -8.73
C ALA A 309 5.66 25.29 -8.48
N GLY A 310 6.09 24.02 -8.34
CA GLY A 310 7.50 23.67 -8.20
C GLY A 310 8.33 24.04 -9.43
N GLU A 311 7.83 23.73 -10.63
CA GLU A 311 8.52 23.99 -11.90
C GLU A 311 8.67 25.48 -12.20
N SER A 312 7.60 26.24 -11.97
CA SER A 312 7.55 27.69 -12.25
C SER A 312 8.14 28.55 -11.14
N GLY A 313 8.08 28.11 -9.88
CA GLY A 313 8.34 28.94 -8.71
C GLY A 313 7.22 29.95 -8.41
N ASP A 314 6.05 29.81 -9.03
CA ASP A 314 4.87 30.65 -8.81
C ASP A 314 3.98 30.06 -7.70
N ALA A 315 3.46 30.93 -6.84
CA ALA A 315 2.53 30.57 -5.77
C ALA A 315 1.09 30.40 -6.27
N ALA A 316 0.70 31.04 -7.39
CA ALA A 316 -0.68 31.02 -7.88
C ALA A 316 -1.24 29.59 -8.12
N PRO A 317 -0.49 28.61 -8.66
CA PRO A 317 -0.99 27.24 -8.75
C PRO A 317 -1.25 26.59 -7.38
N LEU A 318 -0.50 26.93 -6.32
CA LEU A 318 -0.76 26.42 -4.96
C LEU A 318 -2.00 27.05 -4.33
N GLU A 319 -2.30 28.32 -4.64
CA GLU A 319 -3.56 28.95 -4.23
C GLU A 319 -4.76 28.25 -4.87
N GLN A 320 -4.65 27.92 -6.16
CA GLN A 320 -5.64 27.12 -6.90
C GLN A 320 -5.78 25.72 -6.30
N ALA A 321 -4.66 25.03 -6.03
CA ALA A 321 -4.67 23.72 -5.40
C ALA A 321 -5.35 23.77 -4.02
N GLY A 322 -5.10 24.83 -3.25
CA GLY A 322 -5.76 25.07 -1.97
C GLY A 322 -7.28 25.23 -2.10
N ALA A 323 -7.77 25.89 -3.16
CA ALA A 323 -9.19 25.99 -3.45
C ALA A 323 -9.80 24.63 -3.81
N VAL A 324 -9.17 23.89 -4.73
CA VAL A 324 -9.64 22.54 -5.14
C VAL A 324 -9.68 21.59 -3.94
N LEU A 325 -8.70 21.64 -3.04
CA LEU A 325 -8.70 20.85 -1.81
C LEU A 325 -9.87 21.17 -0.88
N ARG A 326 -10.33 22.42 -0.82
CA ARG A 326 -11.53 22.77 -0.03
C ARG A 326 -12.80 22.20 -0.65
N ASP A 327 -12.89 22.19 -1.98
CA ASP A 327 -13.99 21.51 -2.69
C ASP A 327 -13.94 19.99 -2.49
N LEU A 328 -12.77 19.37 -2.62
CA LEU A 328 -12.54 17.95 -2.34
C LEU A 328 -12.99 17.58 -0.91
N SER A 329 -12.69 18.41 0.08
CA SER A 329 -13.16 18.18 1.46
C SER A 329 -14.69 18.11 1.55
N ARG A 330 -15.41 19.00 0.84
CA ARG A 330 -16.87 19.00 0.79
C ARG A 330 -17.40 17.78 0.04
N ILE A 331 -16.86 17.49 -1.14
CA ILE A 331 -17.28 16.37 -2.01
C ILE A 331 -17.09 15.04 -1.30
N GLU A 332 -15.91 14.79 -0.73
CA GLU A 332 -15.64 13.52 -0.04
C GLU A 332 -16.43 13.37 1.25
N ARG A 333 -16.71 14.48 1.97
CA ARG A 333 -17.62 14.46 3.11
C ARG A 333 -19.02 14.04 2.68
N GLU A 334 -19.57 14.66 1.64
CA GLU A 334 -20.90 14.33 1.10
C GLU A 334 -20.96 12.87 0.65
N ALA A 335 -19.97 12.42 -0.12
CA ALA A 335 -19.87 11.03 -0.58
C ALA A 335 -19.88 10.06 0.60
N MET A 336 -19.07 10.31 1.61
CA MET A 336 -18.99 9.45 2.79
C MET A 336 -20.26 9.52 3.65
N GLU A 337 -20.94 10.65 3.74
CA GLU A 337 -22.23 10.75 4.44
C GLU A 337 -23.32 9.91 3.76
N VAL A 338 -23.30 9.82 2.43
CA VAL A 338 -24.18 8.94 1.64
C VAL A 338 -23.78 7.47 1.85
N LEU A 339 -22.50 7.14 1.66
CA LEU A 339 -21.97 5.77 1.76
C LEU A 339 -22.12 5.17 3.18
N ARG A 340 -22.14 5.99 4.23
CA ARG A 340 -22.41 5.53 5.60
C ARG A 340 -23.83 4.98 5.79
N ARG A 341 -24.80 5.46 4.99
CA ARG A 341 -26.22 5.14 5.10
C ARG A 341 -26.67 3.93 4.28
N LEU A 342 -25.76 3.32 3.52
CA LEU A 342 -26.01 2.06 2.79
C LEU A 342 -26.54 0.94 3.68
#